data_AF-A0A819JHU9-F1
#
_entry.id   AF-A0A819JHU9-F1
#
_cell.length_a   1.000
_cell.length_b   1.000
_cell.length_c   1.000
_cell.angle_alpha   90.00
_cell.angle_beta   90.00
_cell.angle_gamma   90.00
#
_symmetry.space_group_name_H-M   'P 1'
#
loop_
_entity.id
_entity.type
_entity.pdbx_description
1 polymer ?
#
loop_
_entity_poly.entity_id
_entity_poly.type
_entity_poly.pdbx_seq_one_letter_code
_entity_poly.pdbx_strand_id
1 'polypeptide(L)'
;MFKDVILRLPRDNRSKQQMIEFCQHYYRGNQKELKLIDEFKMNYQSNMAIKWYTKETFLYKIINKSLRTEDIEQLHIFRFFIVDLSFNLVVEYRKLKDKGEKIVMLYRGQKMEEEELKNLKQNEHNLISTNGFLSTSRSKQLAIKFATKSTTRTNVFPVLYEIECNIQKTESIIFADIAQFSDYADELEVLFDLGSTFEIISINEDKHLNLWLIKLKASDKGSKIAKEYVELNRKEEEETSIELIFGKLLIDMGQYDQSLKYFQSLLLNNDPVQNQDIARINNLIGSAYHSKGDLEKALEYYEHAYDLMINVKPKRLKDSARPLTNIGLVYHQKGQYDRALKLYLKAMEIFETCYGKEHLKTAKTLTNIGSIYTEIGEYQRALQYYENVLKIQQRFLPLYHIDIAMTWNNIAVVYEKLNNLDRALKYYQESLNMKQKLLPPDHQDIISTRNNIANINDRMHQLQITTPVTTMPKFGVRNKLQDSLSTAAIDSSELDSIKKKCLLIILG
;
A
#
# COMPACT_ATOMS: atom_id res chain seq x y z
N MET A 1 0.37 3.39 5.34
CA MET A 1 -0.33 2.09 5.24
C MET A 1 0.32 1.01 6.09
N PHE A 2 1.57 0.60 5.83
CA PHE A 2 2.23 -0.50 6.56
C PHE A 2 2.20 -0.37 8.10
N LYS A 3 2.60 0.80 8.61
CA LYS A 3 2.56 1.13 10.05
C LYS A 3 1.16 0.98 10.66
N ASP A 4 0.14 1.48 9.97
CA ASP A 4 -1.26 1.36 10.40
C ASP A 4 -1.74 -0.10 10.45
N VAL A 5 -1.25 -0.95 9.56
CA VAL A 5 -1.58 -2.39 9.59
C VAL A 5 -0.88 -3.06 10.78
N ILE A 6 0.38 -2.72 11.07
CA ILE A 6 1.09 -3.22 12.27
C ILE A 6 0.31 -2.90 13.54
N LEU A 7 -0.16 -1.66 13.68
CA LEU A 7 -0.91 -1.21 14.87
C LEU A 7 -2.23 -1.95 15.09
N ARG A 8 -2.71 -2.72 14.11
CA ARG A 8 -3.94 -3.51 14.19
C ARG A 8 -3.69 -5.01 14.31
N LEU A 9 -2.43 -5.45 14.29
CA LEU A 9 -2.10 -6.85 14.49
C LEU A 9 -2.56 -7.31 15.88
N PRO A 10 -3.00 -8.57 16.04
CA PRO A 10 -3.42 -9.06 17.35
C PRO A 10 -2.30 -9.00 18.40
N ARG A 11 -2.67 -8.53 19.58
CA ARG A 11 -1.84 -8.54 20.79
C ARG A 11 -2.28 -9.68 21.70
N ASP A 12 -1.59 -10.81 21.61
CA ASP A 12 -1.86 -11.99 22.44
C ASP A 12 -0.65 -12.39 23.30
N ASN A 13 -0.86 -13.23 24.31
CA ASN A 13 0.24 -13.69 25.18
C ASN A 13 1.32 -14.47 24.41
N ARG A 14 0.94 -15.10 23.30
CA ARG A 14 1.88 -15.82 22.44
C ARG A 14 2.89 -14.87 21.80
N SER A 15 2.44 -13.74 21.28
CA SER A 15 3.26 -12.69 20.70
C SER A 15 4.20 -12.06 21.74
N LYS A 16 3.73 -11.87 22.98
CA LYS A 16 4.59 -11.46 24.11
C LYS A 16 5.71 -12.48 24.36
N GLN A 17 5.38 -13.77 24.39
CA GLN A 17 6.35 -14.83 24.63
C GLN A 17 7.38 -14.92 23.49
N GLN A 18 6.94 -14.91 22.24
CA GLN A 18 7.80 -14.89 21.05
C GLN A 18 8.78 -13.71 21.09
N MET A 19 8.31 -12.52 21.46
CA MET A 19 9.16 -11.34 21.63
C MET A 19 10.22 -11.55 22.71
N ILE A 20 9.85 -12.09 23.87
CA ILE A 20 10.80 -12.34 24.98
C ILE A 20 11.86 -13.35 24.57
N GLU A 21 11.46 -14.47 23.96
CA GLU A 21 12.37 -15.52 23.48
C GLU A 21 13.34 -14.97 22.43
N PHE A 22 12.84 -14.17 21.48
CA PHE A 22 13.67 -13.46 20.52
C PHE A 22 14.71 -12.57 21.21
N CYS A 23 14.30 -11.75 22.17
CA CYS A 23 15.21 -10.85 22.90
C CYS A 23 16.29 -11.63 23.68
N GLN A 24 15.92 -12.73 24.35
CA GLN A 24 16.86 -13.58 25.08
C GLN A 24 17.91 -14.19 24.15
N HIS A 25 17.49 -14.61 22.95
CA HIS A 25 18.42 -15.12 21.94
C HIS A 25 19.31 -14.01 21.36
N TYR A 26 18.72 -12.87 20.98
CA TYR A 26 19.43 -11.75 20.36
C TYR A 26 20.51 -11.16 21.29
N TYR A 27 20.24 -11.08 22.59
CA TYR A 27 21.17 -10.59 23.61
C TYR A 27 21.95 -11.69 24.33
N ARG A 28 22.07 -12.88 23.72
CA ARG A 28 22.85 -13.97 24.30
C ARG A 28 24.29 -13.52 24.58
N GLY A 29 24.71 -13.63 25.84
CA GLY A 29 26.02 -13.19 26.30
C GLY A 29 26.07 -11.76 26.87
N ASN A 30 25.01 -10.95 26.70
CA ASN A 30 24.91 -9.63 27.33
C ASN A 30 24.11 -9.72 28.66
N GLN A 31 24.82 -9.94 29.77
CA GLN A 31 24.20 -10.13 31.09
C GLN A 31 23.35 -8.93 31.54
N LYS A 32 23.70 -7.71 31.14
CA LYS A 32 22.94 -6.49 31.52
C LYS A 32 21.56 -6.50 30.87
N GLU A 33 21.51 -6.73 29.55
CA GLU A 33 20.24 -6.77 28.81
C GLU A 33 19.41 -7.99 29.21
N LEU A 34 20.02 -9.16 29.45
CA LEU A 34 19.30 -10.35 29.92
C LEU A 34 18.59 -10.11 31.27
N LYS A 35 19.24 -9.43 32.23
CA LYS A 35 18.59 -9.04 33.49
C LYS A 35 17.39 -8.10 33.27
N LEU A 36 17.50 -7.16 32.33
CA LEU A 36 16.40 -6.25 31.98
C LEU A 36 15.25 -6.99 31.28
N ILE A 37 15.54 -8.00 30.46
CA ILE A 37 14.54 -8.86 29.83
C ILE A 37 13.80 -9.68 30.89
N ASP A 38 14.50 -10.24 31.88
CA ASP A 38 13.88 -10.97 32.98
C ASP A 38 13.02 -10.05 33.87
N GLU A 39 13.50 -8.83 34.16
CA GLU A 39 12.72 -7.79 34.84
C GLU A 39 11.44 -7.45 34.06
N PHE A 40 11.55 -7.24 32.75
CA PHE A 40 10.40 -7.02 31.87
C PHE A 40 9.43 -8.20 31.92
N LYS A 41 9.93 -9.43 31.82
CA LYS A 41 9.11 -10.65 31.84
C LYS A 41 8.29 -10.76 33.13
N MET A 42 8.88 -10.44 34.28
CA MET A 42 8.22 -10.53 35.58
C MET A 42 7.28 -9.36 35.89
N ASN A 43 7.67 -8.14 35.50
CA ASN A 43 7.03 -6.92 35.99
C ASN A 43 6.19 -6.18 34.94
N TYR A 44 6.27 -6.53 33.65
CA TYR A 44 5.56 -5.79 32.61
C TYR A 44 4.03 -5.90 32.74
N GLN A 45 3.39 -4.74 32.80
CA GLN A 45 1.95 -4.54 32.65
C GLN A 45 1.68 -3.68 31.41
N SER A 46 0.56 -3.92 30.71
CA SER A 46 0.25 -3.22 29.45
C SER A 46 0.18 -1.70 29.62
N ASN A 47 -0.19 -1.17 30.79
CA ASN A 47 -0.19 0.28 31.07
C ASN A 47 1.21 0.89 31.28
N MET A 48 2.28 0.09 31.28
CA MET A 48 3.66 0.53 31.50
C MET A 48 4.46 0.67 30.20
N ALA A 49 3.82 0.50 29.03
CA ALA A 49 4.51 0.47 27.75
C ALA A 49 5.36 1.73 27.49
N ILE A 50 4.85 2.92 27.82
CA ILE A 50 5.56 4.20 27.65
C ILE A 50 6.87 4.20 28.46
N LYS A 51 6.80 3.86 29.74
CA LYS A 51 7.97 3.80 30.63
C LYS A 51 9.06 2.88 30.09
N TRP A 52 8.68 1.67 29.67
CA TRP A 52 9.61 0.69 29.11
C TRP A 52 10.19 1.12 27.77
N TYR A 53 9.43 1.87 26.97
CA TYR A 53 9.91 2.43 25.70
C TYR A 53 10.93 3.54 25.93
N THR A 54 10.73 4.41 26.92
CA THR A 54 11.64 5.53 27.22
C THR A 54 12.89 5.11 27.98
N LYS A 55 12.85 3.98 28.70
CA LYS A 55 14.04 3.40 29.35
C LYS A 55 15.03 2.94 28.28
N GLU A 56 16.31 3.21 28.46
CA GLU A 56 17.38 2.77 27.53
C GLU A 56 17.58 1.23 27.60
N THR A 57 16.64 0.49 27.04
CA THR A 57 16.53 -0.97 27.10
C THR A 57 16.62 -1.61 25.72
N PHE A 58 16.65 -2.95 25.71
CA PHE A 58 16.45 -3.77 24.51
C PHE A 58 15.25 -3.35 23.65
N LEU A 59 14.13 -2.88 24.24
CA LEU A 59 12.93 -2.51 23.50
C LEU A 59 13.16 -1.28 22.64
N TYR A 60 13.61 -0.17 23.23
CA TYR A 60 13.90 1.06 22.50
C TYR A 60 14.90 0.82 21.37
N LYS A 61 15.98 0.09 21.66
CA LYS A 61 17.05 -0.19 20.72
C LYS A 61 16.57 -1.05 19.55
N ILE A 62 15.89 -2.16 19.82
CA ILE A 62 15.42 -3.06 18.76
C ILE A 62 14.31 -2.37 17.96
N ILE A 63 13.25 -1.86 18.59
CA ILE A 63 12.11 -1.28 17.87
C ILE A 63 12.56 -0.15 16.95
N ASN A 64 13.38 0.80 17.43
CA ASN A 64 13.86 1.89 16.58
C ASN A 64 14.81 1.39 15.48
N LYS A 65 15.63 0.37 15.75
CA LYS A 65 16.45 -0.26 14.71
C LYS A 65 15.56 -0.91 13.65
N SER A 66 14.61 -1.77 14.04
CA SER A 66 13.71 -2.47 13.12
C SER A 66 12.85 -1.51 12.30
N LEU A 67 12.38 -0.42 12.90
CA LEU A 67 11.64 0.64 12.20
C LEU A 67 12.52 1.38 11.18
N ARG A 68 13.79 1.64 11.50
CA ARG A 68 14.75 2.30 10.58
C ARG A 68 15.22 1.38 9.46
N THR A 69 15.41 0.09 9.74
CA THR A 69 15.87 -0.90 8.75
C THR A 69 14.72 -1.61 8.04
N GLU A 70 13.47 -1.25 8.35
CA GLU A 70 12.26 -1.91 7.86
C GLU A 70 12.30 -3.44 8.05
N ASP A 71 12.81 -3.87 9.21
CA ASP A 71 12.87 -5.30 9.55
C ASP A 71 11.49 -5.80 9.95
N ILE A 72 10.74 -6.24 8.95
CA ILE A 72 9.34 -6.67 9.04
C ILE A 72 9.17 -7.83 10.02
N GLU A 73 10.11 -8.78 10.05
CA GLU A 73 10.03 -9.94 10.94
C GLU A 73 10.14 -9.48 12.40
N GLN A 74 11.12 -8.63 12.70
CA GLN A 74 11.24 -8.04 14.02
C GLN A 74 10.03 -7.19 14.37
N LEU A 75 9.53 -6.35 13.45
CA LEU A 75 8.33 -5.55 13.71
C LEU A 75 7.09 -6.41 14.00
N HIS A 76 6.95 -7.54 13.31
CA HIS A 76 5.90 -8.50 13.61
C HIS A 76 6.10 -9.19 14.96
N ILE A 77 7.33 -9.60 15.30
CA ILE A 77 7.64 -10.20 16.61
C ILE A 77 7.32 -9.22 17.74
N PHE A 78 7.64 -7.94 17.57
CA PHE A 78 7.42 -6.88 18.56
C PHE A 78 6.01 -6.26 18.51
N ARG A 79 5.10 -6.79 17.68
CA ARG A 79 3.72 -6.29 17.54
C ARG A 79 3.00 -6.13 18.87
N PHE A 80 3.22 -7.07 19.80
CA PHE A 80 2.66 -7.02 21.15
C PHE A 80 2.93 -5.67 21.83
N PHE A 81 4.21 -5.30 21.91
CA PHE A 81 4.64 -4.10 22.60
C PHE A 81 4.30 -2.84 21.81
N ILE A 82 4.44 -2.87 20.48
CA ILE A 82 4.11 -1.74 19.60
C ILE A 82 2.63 -1.36 19.73
N VAL A 83 1.73 -2.35 19.73
CA VAL A 83 0.29 -2.15 19.88
C VAL A 83 -0.06 -1.67 21.29
N ASP A 84 0.57 -2.23 22.33
CA ASP A 84 0.38 -1.74 23.70
C ASP A 84 0.86 -0.30 23.86
N LEU A 85 2.01 0.08 23.29
CA LEU A 85 2.53 1.45 23.33
C LEU A 85 1.54 2.42 22.66
N SER A 86 1.09 2.11 21.45
CA SER A 86 0.07 2.91 20.75
C SER A 86 -1.23 3.02 21.56
N PHE A 87 -1.70 1.93 22.15
CA PHE A 87 -2.90 1.94 23.01
C PHE A 87 -2.76 2.91 24.19
N ASN A 88 -1.61 2.93 24.86
CA ASN A 88 -1.36 3.88 25.96
C ASN A 88 -1.35 5.33 25.47
N LEU A 89 -0.73 5.60 24.31
CA LEU A 89 -0.75 6.94 23.72
C LEU A 89 -2.19 7.38 23.40
N VAL A 90 -3.05 6.49 22.91
CA VAL A 90 -4.48 6.78 22.67
C VAL A 90 -5.20 7.15 23.97
N VAL A 91 -4.95 6.43 25.07
CA VAL A 91 -5.57 6.72 26.37
C VAL A 91 -5.17 8.11 26.87
N GLU A 92 -3.89 8.46 26.80
CA GLU A 92 -3.42 9.77 27.24
C GLU A 92 -3.87 10.91 26.31
N TYR A 93 -3.88 10.68 24.99
CA TYR A 93 -4.41 11.63 24.02
C TYR A 93 -5.87 12.01 24.30
N ARG A 94 -6.71 11.03 24.65
CA ARG A 94 -8.12 11.30 25.01
C ARG A 94 -8.25 12.23 26.20
N LYS A 95 -7.41 12.07 27.23
CA LYS A 95 -7.38 12.98 28.38
C LYS A 95 -7.00 14.41 28.00
N LEU A 96 -6.10 14.58 27.02
CA LEU A 96 -5.77 15.92 26.49
C LEU A 96 -6.96 16.55 25.77
N LYS A 97 -7.72 15.77 24.98
CA LYS A 97 -8.95 16.22 24.32
C LYS A 97 -10.00 16.70 25.34
N ASP A 98 -10.14 15.96 26.44
CA ASP A 98 -11.10 16.30 27.52
C ASP A 98 -10.74 17.60 28.25
N LYS A 99 -9.45 17.99 28.29
CA LYS A 99 -9.00 19.28 28.86
C LYS A 99 -9.33 20.49 27.97
N GLY A 100 -9.84 20.27 26.76
CA GLY A 100 -10.30 21.35 25.87
C GLY A 100 -9.19 22.08 25.10
N GLU A 101 -7.97 21.54 25.04
CA GLU A 101 -6.91 22.09 24.19
C GLU A 101 -7.31 22.02 22.72
N LYS A 102 -7.25 23.16 22.01
CA LYS A 102 -7.70 23.26 20.61
C LYS A 102 -6.57 23.05 19.62
N ILE A 103 -5.48 23.79 19.81
CA ILE A 103 -4.29 23.76 18.96
C ILE A 103 -3.07 23.63 19.86
N VAL A 104 -2.21 22.69 19.55
CA VAL A 104 -0.93 22.45 20.24
C VAL A 104 0.19 22.64 19.23
N MET A 105 1.16 23.48 19.57
CA MET A 105 2.40 23.63 18.80
C MET A 105 3.46 22.74 19.42
N LEU A 106 4.04 21.87 18.60
CA LEU A 106 5.11 20.96 19.00
C LEU A 106 6.36 21.23 18.18
N TYR A 107 7.51 20.99 18.79
CA TYR A 107 8.80 21.34 18.23
C TYR A 107 9.73 20.14 18.24
N ARG A 108 10.48 19.95 17.16
CA ARG A 108 11.59 19.00 17.10
C ARG A 108 12.77 19.66 16.43
N GLY A 109 13.91 19.66 17.11
CA GLY A 109 15.15 20.15 16.53
C GLY A 109 16.09 19.00 16.29
N GLN A 110 16.67 18.96 15.09
CA GLN A 110 17.65 17.95 14.72
C GLN A 110 18.59 18.49 13.66
N LYS A 111 19.54 17.64 13.29
CA LYS A 111 20.45 17.85 12.18
C LYS A 111 19.97 17.01 10.99
N MET A 112 20.10 17.54 9.78
CA MET A 112 19.64 16.89 8.54
C MET A 112 20.71 17.02 7.46
N GLU A 113 20.90 15.96 6.67
CA GLU A 113 21.86 15.99 5.58
C GLU A 113 21.35 16.86 4.41
N GLU A 114 22.26 17.44 3.63
CA GLU A 114 21.91 18.33 2.53
C GLU A 114 20.95 17.69 1.51
N GLU A 115 21.20 16.43 1.17
CA GLU A 115 20.41 15.68 0.20
C GLU A 115 18.98 15.41 0.73
N GLU A 116 18.85 15.05 2.00
CA GLU A 116 17.55 14.88 2.66
C GLU A 116 16.75 16.19 2.64
N LEU A 117 17.41 17.32 2.91
CA LEU A 117 16.77 18.64 2.87
C LEU A 117 16.34 19.02 1.45
N LYS A 118 17.14 18.71 0.42
CA LYS A 118 16.78 18.91 -0.99
C LYS A 118 15.55 18.07 -1.37
N ASN A 119 15.53 16.80 -0.99
CA ASN A 119 14.38 15.92 -1.23
C ASN A 119 13.13 16.43 -0.51
N LEU A 120 13.28 16.96 0.70
CA LEU A 120 12.18 17.50 1.48
C LEU A 120 11.57 18.74 0.81
N LYS A 121 12.40 19.63 0.24
CA LYS A 121 11.96 20.82 -0.50
C LYS A 121 11.15 20.47 -1.75
N GLN A 122 11.49 19.39 -2.45
CA GLN A 122 10.72 18.93 -3.61
C GLN A 122 9.33 18.40 -3.22
N ASN A 123 9.08 18.17 -1.93
CA ASN A 123 7.84 17.63 -1.39
C ASN A 123 7.04 18.65 -0.57
N GLU A 124 7.28 19.95 -0.77
CA GLU A 124 6.43 20.99 -0.20
C GLU A 124 4.96 20.78 -0.63
N HIS A 125 4.02 21.01 0.28
CA HIS A 125 2.59 20.71 0.13
C HIS A 125 2.19 19.23 -0.01
N ASN A 126 3.15 18.30 0.11
CA ASN A 126 2.86 16.86 0.18
C ASN A 126 2.78 16.35 1.63
N LEU A 127 2.28 15.12 1.76
CA LEU A 127 2.22 14.40 3.03
C LEU A 127 3.54 13.67 3.32
N ILE A 128 3.90 13.64 4.60
CA ILE A 128 5.06 12.95 5.13
C ILE A 128 4.68 12.12 6.36
N SER A 129 5.46 11.07 6.61
CA SER A 129 5.35 10.22 7.81
C SER A 129 6.74 9.94 8.37
N THR A 130 6.81 9.71 9.67
CA THR A 130 8.04 9.45 10.43
C THR A 130 8.38 7.97 10.39
N ASN A 131 9.65 7.58 10.32
CA ASN A 131 10.02 6.15 10.28
C ASN A 131 9.63 5.37 11.55
N GLY A 132 9.43 6.06 12.68
CA GLY A 132 8.97 5.46 13.92
C GLY A 132 8.08 6.37 14.75
N PHE A 133 7.94 6.06 16.04
CA PHE A 133 7.32 6.98 17.01
C PHE A 133 8.11 8.28 17.05
N LEU A 134 7.43 9.40 16.82
CA LEU A 134 8.10 10.71 16.71
C LEU A 134 8.12 11.40 18.08
N SER A 135 9.32 11.49 18.66
CA SER A 135 9.57 12.28 19.86
C SER A 135 9.72 13.77 19.51
N THR A 136 8.98 14.62 20.22
CA THR A 136 8.93 16.07 20.09
C THR A 136 8.85 16.72 21.48
N SER A 137 8.87 18.05 21.55
CA SER A 137 8.75 18.79 22.81
C SER A 137 7.78 19.95 22.68
N ARG A 138 7.14 20.33 23.79
CA ARG A 138 6.40 21.61 23.89
C ARG A 138 7.32 22.84 23.96
N SER A 139 8.63 22.65 24.19
CA SER A 139 9.60 23.74 24.32
C SER A 139 10.34 24.00 23.01
N LYS A 140 10.01 25.11 22.35
CA LYS A 140 10.75 25.60 21.16
C LYS A 140 12.23 25.83 21.47
N GLN A 141 12.54 26.37 22.64
CA GLN A 141 13.92 26.64 23.05
C GLN A 141 14.74 25.36 23.21
N LEU A 142 14.14 24.31 23.79
CA LEU A 142 14.79 23.01 23.93
C LEU A 142 15.04 22.39 22.55
N ALA A 143 14.07 22.44 21.65
CA ALA A 143 14.22 21.98 20.27
C ALA A 143 15.35 22.74 19.54
N ILE A 144 15.40 24.07 19.63
CA ILE A 144 16.50 24.85 19.03
C ILE A 144 17.85 24.40 19.56
N LYS A 145 18.00 24.21 20.89
CA LYS A 145 19.25 23.70 21.49
C LYS A 145 19.67 22.35 20.92
N PHE A 146 18.72 21.46 20.63
CA PHE A 146 19.02 20.18 19.98
C PHE A 146 19.46 20.34 18.52
N ALA A 147 18.77 21.20 17.75
CA ALA A 147 19.13 21.48 16.35
C ALA A 147 20.53 22.09 16.21
N THR A 148 20.85 23.08 17.07
CA THR A 148 22.09 23.87 16.97
C THR A 148 23.26 23.28 17.76
N LYS A 149 23.13 22.08 18.32
CA LYS A 149 24.24 21.38 19.01
C LYS A 149 25.43 21.28 18.05
N SER A 150 26.66 21.48 18.52
CA SER A 150 27.84 21.47 17.62
C SER A 150 28.00 20.17 16.83
N THR A 151 28.50 20.26 15.59
CA THR A 151 28.80 19.11 14.71
C THR A 151 30.11 19.36 13.98
N THR A 152 30.85 18.29 13.74
CA THR A 152 32.06 18.30 12.89
C THR A 152 31.74 18.04 11.42
N ARG A 153 30.51 17.57 11.11
CA ARG A 153 30.09 17.28 9.73
C ARG A 153 29.67 18.57 9.01
N THR A 154 30.30 18.85 7.87
CA THR A 154 30.07 20.06 7.06
C THR A 154 28.79 20.02 6.23
N ASN A 155 28.30 18.83 5.88
CA ASN A 155 27.17 18.65 4.96
C ASN A 155 25.83 18.44 5.71
N VAL A 156 25.74 18.96 6.93
CA VAL A 156 24.61 18.72 7.82
C VAL A 156 24.13 20.05 8.36
N PHE A 157 22.85 20.32 8.17
CA PHE A 157 22.22 21.58 8.51
C PHE A 157 21.35 21.43 9.76
N PRO A 158 21.32 22.44 10.65
CA PRO A 158 20.36 22.48 11.75
C PRO A 158 18.96 22.74 11.19
N VAL A 159 18.00 21.94 11.64
CA VAL A 159 16.60 21.98 11.21
C VAL A 159 15.70 22.04 12.44
N LEU A 160 14.74 22.96 12.41
CA LEU A 160 13.66 23.05 13.38
C LEU A 160 12.32 22.74 12.71
N TYR A 161 11.65 21.70 13.20
CA TYR A 161 10.27 21.41 12.86
C TYR A 161 9.33 22.15 13.81
N GLU A 162 8.36 22.87 13.24
CA GLU A 162 7.20 23.42 13.94
C GLU A 162 5.96 22.66 13.49
N ILE A 163 5.32 21.94 14.40
CA ILE A 163 4.21 21.05 14.09
C ILE A 163 2.94 21.64 14.72
N GLU A 164 2.00 22.05 13.86
CA GLU A 164 0.67 22.46 14.28
C GLU A 164 -0.25 21.24 14.40
N CYS A 165 -0.73 20.97 15.61
CA CYS A 165 -1.68 19.89 15.89
C CYS A 165 -3.03 20.49 16.28
N ASN A 166 -4.06 20.27 15.45
CA ASN A 166 -5.41 20.73 15.75
C ASN A 166 -6.26 19.57 16.30
N ILE A 167 -6.30 19.44 17.63
CA ILE A 167 -6.95 18.32 18.34
C ILE A 167 -8.45 18.21 17.99
N GLN A 168 -9.11 19.32 17.65
CA GLN A 168 -10.53 19.31 17.28
C GLN A 168 -10.79 18.86 15.84
N LYS A 169 -9.80 18.98 14.94
CA LYS A 169 -9.95 18.69 13.51
C LYS A 169 -9.22 17.43 13.04
N THR A 170 -8.24 16.94 13.81
CA THR A 170 -7.45 15.75 13.47
C THR A 170 -7.70 14.65 14.48
N GLU A 171 -8.77 13.87 14.28
CA GLU A 171 -9.18 12.83 15.23
C GLU A 171 -8.30 11.57 15.16
N SER A 172 -7.57 11.39 14.06
CA SER A 172 -6.76 10.18 13.85
C SER A 172 -5.29 10.34 14.24
N ILE A 173 -4.84 11.56 14.51
CA ILE A 173 -3.46 11.82 14.94
C ILE A 173 -3.37 11.71 16.45
N ILE A 174 -2.68 10.66 16.89
CA ILE A 174 -2.51 10.32 18.30
C ILE A 174 -1.13 10.79 18.76
N PHE A 175 -1.10 11.56 19.83
CA PHE A 175 0.12 11.93 20.54
C PHE A 175 -0.18 12.12 22.02
N ALA A 176 0.83 11.99 22.87
CA ALA A 176 0.66 12.20 24.30
C ALA A 176 1.85 12.95 24.90
N ASP A 177 1.57 13.80 25.88
CA ASP A 177 2.59 14.33 26.78
C ASP A 177 3.05 13.18 27.68
N ILE A 178 4.27 12.69 27.49
CA ILE A 178 4.79 11.51 28.18
C ILE A 178 5.73 11.82 29.33
N ALA A 179 5.99 13.09 29.62
CA ALA A 179 6.91 13.53 30.68
C ALA A 179 6.65 12.86 32.04
N GLN A 180 5.39 12.62 32.41
CA GLN A 180 5.05 11.99 33.70
C GLN A 180 5.30 10.47 33.75
N PHE A 181 5.47 9.84 32.60
CA PHE A 181 5.62 8.39 32.44
C PHE A 181 7.01 7.99 31.94
N SER A 182 7.70 8.93 31.31
CA SER A 182 9.06 8.76 30.80
C SER A 182 10.04 8.60 31.95
N ASP A 183 11.09 7.83 31.71
CA ASP A 183 12.25 7.78 32.62
C ASP A 183 13.03 9.11 32.64
N TYR A 184 12.73 10.04 31.72
CA TYR A 184 13.31 11.38 31.62
C TYR A 184 12.25 12.48 31.79
N ALA A 185 11.72 12.63 33.01
CA ALA A 185 10.57 13.50 33.27
C ALA A 185 10.79 15.00 32.95
N ASP A 186 12.04 15.46 32.96
CA ASP A 186 12.39 16.87 32.74
C ASP A 186 12.39 17.31 31.26
N GLU A 187 12.24 16.39 30.30
CA GLU A 187 12.37 16.70 28.87
C GLU A 187 11.08 17.27 28.23
N LEU A 188 9.97 17.32 28.98
CA LEU A 188 8.65 17.76 28.46
C LEU A 188 8.29 17.07 27.13
N GLU A 189 8.62 15.78 27.05
CA GLU A 189 8.54 15.00 25.84
C GLU A 189 7.09 14.74 25.43
N VAL A 190 6.83 14.88 24.13
CA VAL A 190 5.58 14.56 23.48
C VAL A 190 5.85 13.52 22.42
N LEU A 191 5.18 12.36 22.54
CA LEU A 191 5.39 11.23 21.65
C LEU A 191 4.18 11.06 20.74
N PHE A 192 4.42 11.10 19.43
CA PHE A 192 3.45 10.74 18.42
C PHE A 192 3.41 9.23 18.18
N ASP A 193 2.21 8.72 17.93
CA ASP A 193 2.02 7.34 17.53
C ASP A 193 2.56 7.06 16.12
N LEU A 194 2.89 5.79 15.86
CA LEU A 194 3.54 5.31 14.65
C LEU A 194 2.75 5.61 13.36
N GLY A 195 1.42 5.70 13.46
CA GLY A 195 0.53 6.01 12.33
C GLY A 195 0.47 7.48 11.92
N SER A 196 1.18 8.38 12.61
CA SER A 196 1.05 9.82 12.42
C SER A 196 1.56 10.30 11.05
N THR A 197 0.79 11.18 10.41
CA THR A 197 1.14 11.83 9.15
C THR A 197 0.99 13.34 9.20
N PHE A 198 1.86 14.04 8.47
CA PHE A 198 1.97 15.50 8.49
C PHE A 198 1.99 16.06 7.07
N GLU A 199 1.43 17.24 6.85
CA GLU A 199 1.52 17.99 5.61
C GLU A 199 2.63 19.04 5.73
N ILE A 200 3.52 19.12 4.74
CA ILE A 200 4.54 20.16 4.70
C ILE A 200 3.89 21.46 4.23
N ILE A 201 3.82 22.44 5.12
CA ILE A 201 3.23 23.75 4.82
C ILE A 201 4.24 24.67 4.17
N SER A 202 5.45 24.74 4.73
CA SER A 202 6.52 25.57 4.19
C SER A 202 7.90 25.14 4.66
N ILE A 203 8.93 25.32 3.82
CA ILE A 203 10.34 25.14 4.20
C ILE A 203 11.12 26.43 3.94
N ASN A 204 11.60 27.08 4.99
CA ASN A 204 12.27 28.38 4.91
C ASN A 204 13.60 28.38 5.66
N GLU A 205 14.55 29.21 5.24
CA GLU A 205 15.78 29.46 5.99
C GLU A 205 15.56 30.60 6.99
N ASP A 206 15.89 30.36 8.26
CA ASP A 206 15.96 31.39 9.29
C ASP A 206 17.42 31.84 9.45
N LYS A 207 17.74 32.99 8.84
CA LYS A 207 19.09 33.56 8.86
C LYS A 207 19.51 34.07 10.23
N HIS A 208 18.57 34.43 11.12
CA HIS A 208 18.89 34.92 12.45
C HIS A 208 19.32 33.78 13.37
N LEU A 209 18.64 32.64 13.27
CA LEU A 209 18.95 31.43 14.04
C LEU A 209 19.93 30.49 13.34
N ASN A 210 20.31 30.80 12.09
CA ASN A 210 21.16 29.99 11.24
C ASN A 210 20.67 28.54 11.13
N LEU A 211 19.38 28.36 10.84
CA LEU A 211 18.72 27.05 10.72
C LEU A 211 17.63 27.03 9.66
N TRP A 212 17.21 25.83 9.25
CA TRP A 212 16.04 25.65 8.40
C TRP A 212 14.78 25.44 9.23
N LEU A 213 13.76 26.24 8.98
CA LEU A 213 12.44 26.15 9.60
C LEU A 213 11.48 25.37 8.71
N ILE A 214 10.96 24.26 9.22
CA ILE A 214 10.02 23.39 8.52
C ILE A 214 8.70 23.39 9.26
N LYS A 215 7.70 23.99 8.63
CA LYS A 215 6.34 24.06 9.19
C LYS A 215 5.54 22.87 8.70
N LEU A 216 5.03 22.11 9.66
CA LEU A 216 4.22 20.92 9.45
C LEU A 216 2.85 21.13 10.05
N LYS A 217 1.85 20.47 9.46
CA LYS A 217 0.52 20.38 10.02
C LYS A 217 0.10 18.92 10.13
N ALA A 218 -0.38 18.51 11.31
CA ALA A 218 -0.94 17.18 11.50
C ALA A 218 -2.12 16.94 10.53
N SER A 219 -2.19 15.74 9.95
CA SER A 219 -3.17 15.44 8.89
C SER A 219 -3.76 14.04 9.02
N ASP A 220 -5.09 13.95 8.99
CA ASP A 220 -5.82 12.67 9.03
C ASP A 220 -5.82 11.92 7.67
N LYS A 221 -5.32 12.55 6.60
CA LYS A 221 -5.37 11.99 5.24
C LYS A 221 -4.70 10.61 5.18
N GLY A 222 -3.54 10.44 5.83
CA GLY A 222 -2.80 9.17 5.82
C GLY A 222 -3.55 8.02 6.50
N SER A 223 -4.12 8.26 7.68
CA SER A 223 -4.90 7.25 8.42
C SER A 223 -6.16 6.84 7.66
N LYS A 224 -6.83 7.77 6.98
CA LYS A 224 -8.00 7.48 6.14
C LYS A 224 -7.66 6.51 5.02
N ILE A 225 -6.57 6.76 4.28
CA ILE A 225 -6.08 5.87 3.22
C ILE A 225 -5.81 4.46 3.76
N ALA A 226 -5.14 4.35 4.91
CA ALA A 226 -4.85 3.05 5.49
C ALA A 226 -6.11 2.32 6.01
N LYS A 227 -7.08 3.04 6.58
CA LYS A 227 -8.39 2.48 6.95
C LYS A 227 -9.11 1.96 5.72
N GLU A 228 -9.19 2.76 4.66
CA GLU A 228 -9.80 2.36 3.39
C GLU A 228 -9.14 1.12 2.80
N TYR A 229 -7.81 1.04 2.79
CA TYR A 229 -7.09 -0.15 2.35
C TYR A 229 -7.48 -1.40 3.15
N VAL A 230 -7.47 -1.33 4.49
CA VAL A 230 -7.82 -2.48 5.33
C VAL A 230 -9.28 -2.90 5.13
N GLU A 231 -10.21 -1.94 5.08
CA GLU A 231 -11.63 -2.22 4.88
C GLU A 231 -11.93 -2.78 3.49
N LEU A 232 -11.27 -2.27 2.44
CA LEU A 232 -11.39 -2.80 1.09
C LEU A 232 -10.96 -4.26 1.04
N ASN A 233 -9.79 -4.59 1.59
CA ASN A 233 -9.28 -5.95 1.61
C ASN A 233 -10.15 -6.89 2.47
N ARG A 234 -10.69 -6.43 3.61
CA ARG A 234 -11.62 -7.22 4.42
C ARG A 234 -12.93 -7.53 3.69
N LYS A 235 -13.43 -6.58 2.90
CA LYS A 235 -14.65 -6.74 2.10
C LYS A 235 -14.44 -7.63 0.88
N GLU A 236 -13.35 -7.44 0.13
CA GLU A 236 -13.05 -8.27 -1.03
C GLU A 236 -12.88 -9.74 -0.64
N GLU A 237 -12.29 -9.99 0.54
CA GLU A 237 -11.82 -11.30 0.95
C GLU A 237 -12.62 -11.95 2.09
N GLU A 238 -13.80 -11.40 2.43
CA GLU A 238 -14.69 -11.86 3.50
C GLU A 238 -13.98 -12.22 4.81
N GLU A 239 -13.82 -11.22 5.68
CA GLU A 239 -13.23 -11.37 7.02
C GLU A 239 -11.80 -11.97 6.99
N THR A 240 -10.95 -11.42 6.13
CA THR A 240 -9.52 -11.72 6.16
C THR A 240 -8.87 -11.15 7.43
N SER A 241 -8.07 -11.97 8.11
CA SER A 241 -7.32 -11.58 9.30
C SER A 241 -6.30 -10.48 8.98
N ILE A 242 -5.99 -9.64 9.98
CA ILE A 242 -5.08 -8.51 9.78
C ILE A 242 -3.68 -9.00 9.39
N GLU A 243 -3.29 -10.18 9.84
CA GLU A 243 -2.07 -10.90 9.49
C GLU A 243 -1.97 -11.18 7.99
N LEU A 244 -3.06 -11.66 7.37
CA LEU A 244 -3.06 -11.90 5.92
C LEU A 244 -3.03 -10.58 5.13
N ILE A 245 -3.71 -9.54 5.62
CA ILE A 245 -3.66 -8.19 5.03
C ILE A 245 -2.24 -7.62 5.10
N PHE A 246 -1.53 -7.86 6.19
CA PHE A 246 -0.13 -7.47 6.35
C PHE A 246 0.76 -8.15 5.32
N GLY A 247 0.64 -9.47 5.18
CA GLY A 247 1.39 -10.24 4.20
C GLY A 247 1.07 -9.83 2.75
N LYS A 248 -0.20 -9.54 2.45
CA LYS A 248 -0.65 -9.02 1.14
C LYS A 248 -0.09 -7.63 0.86
N LEU A 249 -0.08 -6.74 1.85
CA LEU A 249 0.48 -5.40 1.70
C LEU A 249 1.97 -5.45 1.33
N LEU A 250 2.73 -6.42 1.87
CA LEU A 250 4.12 -6.63 1.45
C LEU A 250 4.23 -7.01 -0.03
N ILE A 251 3.33 -7.87 -0.53
CA ILE A 251 3.25 -8.20 -1.97
C ILE A 251 2.94 -6.94 -2.79
N ASP A 252 1.92 -6.18 -2.38
CA ASP A 252 1.48 -4.96 -3.08
C ASP A 252 2.58 -3.87 -3.09
N MET A 253 3.49 -3.87 -2.10
CA MET A 253 4.68 -3.00 -2.04
C MET A 253 5.90 -3.55 -2.81
N GLY A 254 5.79 -4.72 -3.45
CA GLY A 254 6.91 -5.38 -4.15
C GLY A 254 7.92 -6.08 -3.24
N GLN A 255 7.65 -6.17 -1.94
CA GLN A 255 8.50 -6.81 -0.93
C GLN A 255 8.25 -8.32 -0.88
N TYR A 256 8.42 -9.00 -2.02
CA TYR A 256 8.00 -10.39 -2.19
C TYR A 256 8.75 -11.36 -1.27
N ASP A 257 10.07 -11.23 -1.12
CA ASP A 257 10.87 -12.11 -0.25
C ASP A 257 10.51 -11.95 1.23
N GLN A 258 10.22 -10.72 1.66
CA GLN A 258 9.77 -10.45 3.03
C GLN A 258 8.37 -11.04 3.27
N SER A 259 7.47 -10.90 2.29
CA SER A 259 6.14 -11.51 2.33
C SER A 259 6.22 -13.04 2.44
N LEU A 260 7.08 -13.68 1.64
CA LEU A 260 7.28 -15.14 1.68
C LEU A 260 7.80 -15.62 3.03
N LYS A 261 8.84 -14.97 3.58
CA LYS A 261 9.36 -15.28 4.93
C LYS A 261 8.30 -15.11 6.00
N TYR A 262 7.52 -14.03 5.91
CA TYR A 262 6.42 -13.76 6.82
C TYR A 262 5.35 -14.86 6.78
N PHE A 263 4.91 -15.27 5.59
CA PHE A 263 3.93 -16.35 5.47
C PHE A 263 4.48 -17.71 5.92
N GLN A 264 5.76 -18.01 5.68
CA GLN A 264 6.41 -19.21 6.19
C GLN A 264 6.43 -19.23 7.73
N SER A 265 6.72 -18.11 8.38
CA SER A 265 6.70 -18.03 9.84
C SER A 265 5.28 -18.17 10.40
N LEU A 266 4.25 -17.66 9.72
CA LEU A 266 2.85 -17.92 10.07
C LEU A 266 2.49 -19.41 9.95
N LEU A 267 2.92 -20.09 8.88
CA LEU A 267 2.67 -21.53 8.70
C LEU A 267 3.33 -22.38 9.79
N LEU A 268 4.57 -22.05 10.18
CA LEU A 268 5.29 -22.74 11.27
C LEU A 268 4.64 -22.54 12.64
N ASN A 269 4.02 -21.38 12.85
CA ASN A 269 3.40 -21.03 14.12
C ASN A 269 1.92 -21.45 14.19
N ASN A 270 1.22 -21.70 13.08
CA ASN A 270 -0.19 -22.06 13.17
C ASN A 270 -0.40 -23.44 13.81
N ASP A 271 -1.31 -23.51 14.78
CA ASP A 271 -1.77 -24.77 15.36
C ASP A 271 -2.63 -25.50 14.30
N PRO A 272 -2.32 -26.76 13.94
CA PRO A 272 -3.03 -27.52 12.89
C PRO A 272 -4.56 -27.55 13.01
N VAL A 273 -5.10 -27.26 14.20
CA VAL A 273 -6.53 -27.34 14.51
C VAL A 273 -7.33 -26.10 14.05
N GLN A 274 -6.72 -24.92 13.85
CA GLN A 274 -7.41 -23.68 13.41
C GLN A 274 -7.35 -23.45 11.88
N ASN A 275 -7.66 -24.50 11.13
CA ASN A 275 -7.29 -24.70 9.72
C ASN A 275 -8.07 -23.89 8.66
N GLN A 276 -8.34 -22.59 8.90
CA GLN A 276 -8.94 -21.70 7.89
C GLN A 276 -7.90 -20.84 7.14
N ASP A 277 -6.78 -20.51 7.77
CA ASP A 277 -5.83 -19.58 7.19
C ASP A 277 -4.72 -20.25 6.37
N ILE A 278 -4.44 -21.54 6.56
CA ILE A 278 -3.36 -22.24 5.82
C ILE A 278 -3.60 -22.21 4.31
N ALA A 279 -4.82 -22.50 3.84
CA ALA A 279 -5.12 -22.45 2.41
C ALA A 279 -5.04 -21.03 1.84
N ARG A 280 -5.46 -20.02 2.61
CA ARG A 280 -5.37 -18.60 2.22
C ARG A 280 -3.91 -18.14 2.18
N ILE A 281 -3.10 -18.56 3.14
CA ILE A 281 -1.65 -18.30 3.19
C ILE A 281 -0.98 -18.91 1.97
N ASN A 282 -1.26 -20.17 1.63
CA ASN A 282 -0.70 -20.80 0.43
C ASN A 282 -1.12 -20.05 -0.85
N ASN A 283 -2.36 -19.59 -0.96
CA ASN A 283 -2.78 -18.76 -2.09
C ASN A 283 -2.03 -17.42 -2.15
N LEU A 284 -1.74 -16.79 -1.01
CA LEU A 284 -0.96 -15.54 -0.97
C LEU A 284 0.53 -15.78 -1.24
N ILE A 285 1.10 -16.91 -0.80
CA ILE A 285 2.45 -17.34 -1.19
C ILE A 285 2.52 -17.54 -2.71
N GLY A 286 1.51 -18.20 -3.30
CA GLY A 286 1.39 -18.33 -4.75
C GLY A 286 1.34 -16.96 -5.45
N SER A 287 0.62 -15.99 -4.87
CA SER A 287 0.55 -14.60 -5.36
C SER A 287 1.89 -13.88 -5.30
N ALA A 288 2.66 -14.12 -4.24
CA ALA A 288 4.02 -13.59 -4.11
C ALA A 288 4.95 -14.18 -5.19
N TYR A 289 4.96 -15.50 -5.38
CA TYR A 289 5.77 -16.14 -6.44
C TYR A 289 5.34 -15.71 -7.84
N HIS A 290 4.04 -15.60 -8.08
CA HIS A 290 3.49 -15.09 -9.34
C HIS A 290 4.00 -13.68 -9.64
N SER A 291 3.98 -12.79 -8.63
CA SER A 291 4.49 -11.42 -8.75
C SER A 291 6.01 -11.35 -8.92
N LYS A 292 6.75 -12.36 -8.46
CA LYS A 292 8.19 -12.55 -8.75
C LYS A 292 8.48 -13.09 -10.15
N GLY A 293 7.47 -13.58 -10.87
CA GLY A 293 7.60 -14.24 -12.16
C GLY A 293 7.87 -15.75 -12.10
N ASP A 294 7.90 -16.36 -10.91
CA ASP A 294 8.07 -17.81 -10.74
C ASP A 294 6.69 -18.50 -10.88
N LEU A 295 6.28 -18.72 -12.12
CA LEU A 295 4.98 -19.30 -12.45
C LEU A 295 4.84 -20.76 -12.02
N GLU A 296 5.95 -21.49 -11.87
CA GLU A 296 5.92 -22.91 -11.47
C GLU A 296 5.62 -23.04 -9.98
N LYS A 297 6.34 -22.30 -9.13
CA LYS A 297 6.02 -22.28 -7.69
C LYS A 297 4.67 -21.65 -7.42
N ALA A 298 4.31 -20.59 -8.17
CA ALA A 298 2.98 -20.01 -8.04
C ALA A 298 1.90 -21.07 -8.25
N LEU A 299 2.02 -21.87 -9.32
CA LEU A 299 1.10 -22.96 -9.64
C LEU A 299 1.04 -24.00 -8.51
N GLU A 300 2.19 -24.48 -8.02
CA GLU A 300 2.27 -25.45 -6.92
C GLU A 300 1.51 -24.97 -5.68
N TYR A 301 1.75 -23.72 -5.25
CA TYR A 301 1.10 -23.15 -4.08
C TYR A 301 -0.40 -22.88 -4.28
N TYR A 302 -0.82 -22.48 -5.49
CA TYR A 302 -2.24 -22.32 -5.79
C TYR A 302 -2.98 -23.66 -5.85
N GLU A 303 -2.38 -24.70 -6.44
CA GLU A 303 -2.92 -26.06 -6.47
C GLU A 303 -3.03 -26.63 -5.06
N HIS A 304 -1.99 -26.47 -4.24
CA HIS A 304 -2.03 -26.87 -2.85
C HIS A 304 -3.11 -26.13 -2.05
N ALA A 305 -3.24 -24.80 -2.24
CA ALA A 305 -4.32 -24.01 -1.62
C ALA A 305 -5.71 -24.50 -2.03
N TYR A 306 -5.91 -24.81 -3.32
CA TYR A 306 -7.16 -25.35 -3.83
C TYR A 306 -7.49 -26.70 -3.18
N ASP A 307 -6.53 -27.63 -3.16
CA ASP A 307 -6.68 -28.96 -2.58
C ASP A 307 -7.06 -28.90 -1.09
N LEU A 308 -6.40 -28.04 -0.31
CA LEU A 308 -6.78 -27.82 1.09
C LEU A 308 -8.23 -27.36 1.24
N MET A 309 -8.73 -26.48 0.35
CA MET A 309 -10.10 -25.96 0.41
C MET A 309 -11.15 -26.99 0.01
N ILE A 310 -10.86 -27.89 -0.93
CA ILE A 310 -11.83 -28.89 -1.40
C ILE A 310 -11.82 -30.19 -0.58
N ASN A 311 -10.74 -30.44 0.17
CA ASN A 311 -10.58 -31.66 0.97
C ASN A 311 -10.94 -31.46 2.47
N VAL A 312 -10.97 -30.21 2.96
CA VAL A 312 -11.49 -29.91 4.30
C VAL A 312 -12.98 -30.21 4.40
N LYS A 313 -13.46 -30.60 5.60
CA LYS A 313 -14.88 -30.90 5.88
C LYS A 313 -15.44 -29.91 6.91
N PRO A 314 -16.50 -29.15 6.60
CA PRO A 314 -17.19 -29.07 5.30
C PRO A 314 -16.32 -28.42 4.22
N LYS A 315 -16.59 -28.76 2.95
CA LYS A 315 -15.82 -28.22 1.80
C LYS A 315 -15.97 -26.71 1.72
N ARG A 316 -14.87 -26.01 1.47
CA ARG A 316 -14.83 -24.55 1.30
C ARG A 316 -14.94 -24.18 -0.17
N LEU A 317 -16.03 -24.61 -0.82
CA LEU A 317 -16.25 -24.39 -2.26
C LEU A 317 -16.15 -22.91 -2.63
N LYS A 318 -16.77 -22.03 -1.83
CA LYS A 318 -16.75 -20.57 -2.03
C LYS A 318 -15.33 -19.99 -2.11
N ASP A 319 -14.44 -20.45 -1.25
CA ASP A 319 -13.05 -19.97 -1.20
C ASP A 319 -12.20 -20.57 -2.33
N SER A 320 -12.54 -21.77 -2.80
CA SER A 320 -11.78 -22.51 -3.82
C SER A 320 -11.77 -21.85 -5.22
N ALA A 321 -12.72 -20.95 -5.49
CA ALA A 321 -12.80 -20.24 -6.77
C ALA A 321 -11.61 -19.30 -7.03
N ARG A 322 -11.00 -18.75 -5.97
CA ARG A 322 -9.86 -17.84 -6.12
C ARG A 322 -8.57 -18.57 -6.52
N PRO A 323 -8.14 -19.65 -5.84
CA PRO A 323 -7.07 -20.50 -6.35
C PRO A 323 -7.31 -20.97 -7.78
N LEU A 324 -8.53 -21.40 -8.14
CA LEU A 324 -8.85 -21.78 -9.53
C LEU A 324 -8.62 -20.64 -10.53
N THR A 325 -9.02 -19.42 -10.18
CA THR A 325 -8.78 -18.24 -11.02
C THR A 325 -7.29 -17.96 -11.15
N ASN A 326 -6.52 -18.11 -10.08
CA ASN A 326 -5.08 -17.89 -10.09
C ASN A 326 -4.30 -18.96 -10.87
N ILE A 327 -4.68 -20.24 -10.73
CA ILE A 327 -4.19 -21.35 -11.56
C ILE A 327 -4.52 -21.07 -13.04
N GLY A 328 -5.76 -20.65 -13.32
CA GLY A 328 -6.18 -20.25 -14.66
C GLY A 328 -5.34 -19.12 -15.24
N LEU A 329 -4.99 -18.12 -14.43
CA LEU A 329 -4.08 -17.03 -14.81
C LEU A 329 -2.68 -17.52 -15.17
N VAL A 330 -2.12 -18.45 -14.40
CA VAL A 330 -0.82 -19.05 -14.72
C VAL A 330 -0.87 -19.79 -16.06
N TYR A 331 -1.91 -20.59 -16.31
CA TYR A 331 -2.07 -21.27 -17.60
C TYR A 331 -2.30 -20.30 -18.76
N HIS A 332 -3.04 -19.22 -18.53
CA HIS A 332 -3.26 -18.15 -19.51
C HIS A 332 -1.92 -17.51 -19.91
N GLN A 333 -1.07 -17.14 -18.95
CA GLN A 333 0.26 -16.58 -19.21
C GLN A 333 1.21 -17.57 -19.90
N LYS A 334 1.02 -18.88 -19.71
CA LYS A 334 1.74 -19.94 -20.43
C LYS A 334 1.16 -20.23 -21.84
N GLY A 335 0.15 -19.48 -22.30
CA GLY A 335 -0.51 -19.69 -23.60
C GLY A 335 -1.40 -20.95 -23.65
N GLN A 336 -1.68 -21.59 -22.53
CA GLN A 336 -2.51 -22.80 -22.44
C GLN A 336 -3.99 -22.42 -22.28
N TYR A 337 -4.54 -21.75 -23.29
CA TYR A 337 -5.86 -21.13 -23.27
C TYR A 337 -7.00 -22.10 -22.92
N ASP A 338 -6.99 -23.34 -23.44
CA ASP A 338 -8.03 -24.34 -23.14
C ASP A 338 -8.07 -24.74 -21.66
N ARG A 339 -6.90 -24.86 -21.03
CA ARG A 339 -6.81 -25.19 -19.60
C ARG A 339 -7.26 -24.02 -18.75
N ALA A 340 -6.80 -22.81 -19.08
CA ALA A 340 -7.19 -21.59 -18.41
C ALA A 340 -8.71 -21.36 -18.49
N LEU A 341 -9.31 -21.56 -19.67
CA LEU A 341 -10.75 -21.39 -19.88
C LEU A 341 -11.57 -22.37 -19.02
N LYS A 342 -11.19 -23.65 -18.97
CA LYS A 342 -11.85 -24.65 -18.10
C LYS A 342 -11.82 -24.23 -16.63
N LEU A 343 -10.69 -23.72 -16.16
CA LEU A 343 -10.52 -23.28 -14.77
C LEU A 343 -11.32 -22.02 -14.46
N TYR A 344 -11.31 -21.04 -15.37
CA TYR A 344 -12.12 -19.83 -15.21
C TYR A 344 -13.62 -20.12 -15.24
N LEU A 345 -14.10 -20.98 -16.13
CA LEU A 345 -15.51 -21.39 -16.16
C LEU A 345 -15.92 -22.08 -14.85
N LYS A 346 -15.07 -22.95 -14.31
CA LYS A 346 -15.31 -23.59 -13.02
C LYS A 346 -15.34 -22.59 -11.86
N ALA A 347 -14.40 -21.63 -11.83
CA ALA A 347 -14.40 -20.57 -10.83
C ALA A 347 -15.63 -19.67 -10.93
N MET A 348 -16.04 -19.34 -12.15
CA MET A 348 -17.24 -18.56 -12.43
C MET A 348 -18.50 -19.27 -11.91
N GLU A 349 -18.68 -20.56 -12.19
CA GLU A 349 -19.81 -21.35 -11.71
C GLU A 349 -19.92 -21.33 -10.18
N ILE A 350 -18.79 -21.44 -9.48
CA ILE A 350 -18.74 -21.33 -8.02
C ILE A 350 -19.15 -19.92 -7.57
N PHE A 351 -18.59 -18.87 -8.18
CA PHE A 351 -18.95 -17.49 -7.82
C PHE A 351 -20.43 -17.19 -8.08
N GLU A 352 -20.98 -17.64 -9.21
CA GLU A 352 -22.40 -17.49 -9.52
C GLU A 352 -23.28 -18.22 -8.50
N THR A 353 -22.90 -19.44 -8.10
CA THR A 353 -23.65 -20.22 -7.12
C THR A 353 -23.62 -19.59 -5.74
N CYS A 354 -22.48 -19.02 -5.32
CA CYS A 354 -22.31 -18.46 -3.98
C CYS A 354 -22.78 -17.01 -3.84
N TYR A 355 -22.69 -16.21 -4.89
CA TYR A 355 -22.92 -14.75 -4.85
C TYR A 355 -23.95 -14.25 -5.86
N GLY A 356 -24.39 -15.09 -6.80
CA GLY A 356 -25.24 -14.72 -7.92
C GLY A 356 -24.46 -14.27 -9.16
N LYS A 357 -25.20 -14.20 -10.29
CA LYS A 357 -24.65 -13.88 -11.61
C LYS A 357 -24.16 -12.45 -11.75
N GLU A 358 -24.82 -11.51 -11.05
CA GLU A 358 -24.50 -10.09 -11.11
C GLU A 358 -23.65 -9.65 -9.89
N HIS A 359 -22.55 -10.37 -9.63
CA HIS A 359 -21.61 -10.05 -8.56
C HIS A 359 -20.23 -9.65 -9.12
N LEU A 360 -19.52 -8.73 -8.44
CA LEU A 360 -18.22 -8.22 -8.92
C LEU A 360 -17.14 -9.30 -9.00
N LYS A 361 -17.17 -10.31 -8.12
CA LYS A 361 -16.25 -11.47 -8.22
C LYS A 361 -16.48 -12.26 -9.52
N THR A 362 -17.74 -12.45 -9.90
CA THR A 362 -18.12 -13.06 -11.19
C THR A 362 -17.61 -12.21 -12.36
N ALA A 363 -17.75 -10.89 -12.29
CA ALA A 363 -17.26 -9.97 -13.32
C ALA A 363 -15.74 -10.03 -13.52
N LYS A 364 -14.94 -10.16 -12.45
CA LYS A 364 -13.48 -10.37 -12.57
C LYS A 364 -13.16 -11.65 -13.36
N THR A 365 -13.85 -12.76 -13.09
CA THR A 365 -13.64 -14.02 -13.84
C THR A 365 -14.11 -13.94 -15.28
N LEU A 366 -15.26 -13.29 -15.55
CA LEU A 366 -15.76 -13.05 -16.92
C LEU A 366 -14.78 -12.21 -17.75
N THR A 367 -14.11 -11.24 -17.13
CA THR A 367 -13.07 -10.44 -17.80
C THR A 367 -11.91 -11.30 -18.28
N ASN A 368 -11.46 -12.26 -17.46
CA ASN A 368 -10.40 -13.19 -17.84
C ASN A 368 -10.83 -14.13 -18.97
N ILE A 369 -12.10 -14.58 -18.95
CA ILE A 369 -12.68 -15.39 -20.03
C ILE A 369 -12.73 -14.57 -21.34
N GLY A 370 -13.19 -13.32 -21.29
CA GLY A 370 -13.19 -12.41 -22.43
C GLY A 370 -11.78 -12.18 -22.99
N SER A 371 -10.77 -12.13 -22.13
CA SER A 371 -9.37 -12.01 -22.54
C SER A 371 -8.90 -13.23 -23.31
N ILE A 372 -9.22 -14.45 -22.83
CA ILE A 372 -8.89 -15.67 -23.57
C ILE A 372 -9.56 -15.66 -24.95
N TYR A 373 -10.85 -15.33 -25.03
CA TYR A 373 -11.56 -15.26 -26.31
C TYR A 373 -10.97 -14.22 -27.25
N THR A 374 -10.42 -13.12 -26.72
CA THR A 374 -9.70 -12.11 -27.50
C THR A 374 -8.41 -12.70 -28.09
N GLU A 375 -7.62 -13.41 -27.29
CA GLU A 375 -6.35 -14.00 -27.73
C GLU A 375 -6.52 -15.13 -28.76
N ILE A 376 -7.58 -15.95 -28.63
CA ILE A 376 -7.84 -17.04 -29.59
C ILE A 376 -8.63 -16.60 -30.84
N GLY A 377 -8.94 -15.30 -30.98
CA GLY A 377 -9.59 -14.74 -32.17
C GLY A 377 -11.12 -14.80 -32.19
N GLU A 378 -11.75 -15.21 -31.10
CA GLU A 378 -13.21 -15.33 -30.95
C GLU A 378 -13.82 -14.00 -30.47
N TYR A 379 -13.61 -12.94 -31.25
CA TYR A 379 -13.88 -11.56 -30.85
C TYR A 379 -15.34 -11.27 -30.48
N GLN A 380 -16.30 -11.88 -31.17
CA GLN A 380 -17.72 -11.71 -30.85
C GLN A 380 -18.07 -12.25 -29.45
N ARG A 381 -17.49 -13.40 -29.08
CA ARG A 381 -17.65 -13.95 -27.73
C ARG A 381 -16.98 -13.05 -26.71
N ALA A 382 -15.77 -12.57 -26.99
CA ALA A 382 -15.07 -11.63 -26.11
C ALA A 382 -15.91 -10.38 -25.81
N LEU A 383 -16.51 -9.77 -26.84
CA LEU A 383 -17.41 -8.62 -26.66
C LEU A 383 -18.60 -8.95 -25.75
N GLN A 384 -19.27 -10.09 -25.95
CA GLN A 384 -20.38 -10.51 -25.08
C GLN A 384 -19.97 -10.60 -23.61
N TYR A 385 -18.80 -11.16 -23.32
CA TYR A 385 -18.28 -11.24 -21.95
C TYR A 385 -17.96 -9.84 -21.39
N TYR A 386 -17.26 -8.99 -22.14
CA TYR A 386 -16.92 -7.64 -21.67
C TYR A 386 -18.13 -6.72 -21.51
N GLU A 387 -19.14 -6.83 -22.37
CA GLU A 387 -20.40 -6.10 -22.23
C GLU A 387 -21.18 -6.53 -20.99
N ASN A 388 -21.18 -7.84 -20.68
CA ASN A 388 -21.76 -8.35 -19.44
C ASN A 388 -21.01 -7.82 -18.21
N VAL A 389 -19.67 -7.83 -18.24
CA VAL A 389 -18.83 -7.25 -17.19
C VAL A 389 -19.15 -5.77 -16.99
N LEU A 390 -19.24 -5.00 -18.08
CA LEU A 390 -19.54 -3.57 -18.02
C LEU A 390 -20.90 -3.30 -17.39
N LYS A 391 -21.93 -4.10 -17.72
CA LYS A 391 -23.27 -4.01 -17.12
C LYS A 391 -23.22 -4.24 -15.60
N ILE A 392 -22.49 -5.25 -15.14
CA ILE A 392 -22.34 -5.53 -13.71
C ILE A 392 -21.60 -4.36 -13.03
N GLN A 393 -20.47 -3.93 -13.59
CA GLN A 393 -19.67 -2.84 -13.04
C GLN A 393 -20.46 -1.53 -12.93
N GLN A 394 -21.18 -1.13 -13.98
CA GLN A 394 -21.99 0.10 -13.97
C GLN A 394 -23.14 0.06 -12.95
N ARG A 395 -23.61 -1.15 -12.58
CA ARG A 395 -24.68 -1.31 -11.60
C ARG A 395 -24.17 -1.22 -10.15
N PHE A 396 -22.97 -1.70 -9.87
CA PHE A 396 -22.48 -1.90 -8.49
C PHE A 396 -21.27 -1.05 -8.10
N LEU A 397 -20.55 -0.47 -9.07
CA LEU A 397 -19.42 0.41 -8.80
C LEU A 397 -19.84 1.89 -8.90
N PRO A 398 -19.14 2.80 -8.19
CA PRO A 398 -19.30 4.23 -8.41
C PRO A 398 -19.08 4.60 -9.88
N LEU A 399 -19.75 5.67 -10.34
CA LEU A 399 -19.67 6.15 -11.72
C LEU A 399 -18.23 6.34 -12.23
N TYR A 400 -17.33 6.73 -11.34
CA TYR A 400 -15.90 6.85 -11.61
C TYR A 400 -15.15 5.74 -10.86
N HIS A 401 -14.97 4.59 -11.52
CA HIS A 401 -14.19 3.47 -10.98
C HIS A 401 -13.21 2.93 -12.04
N ILE A 402 -11.98 2.64 -11.63
CA ILE A 402 -10.89 2.27 -12.55
C ILE A 402 -11.22 0.99 -13.36
N ASP A 403 -11.89 0.02 -12.74
CA ASP A 403 -12.30 -1.22 -13.40
C ASP A 403 -13.22 -0.99 -14.62
N ILE A 404 -14.06 0.05 -14.61
CA ILE A 404 -14.91 0.41 -15.77
C ILE A 404 -14.03 0.87 -16.94
N ALA A 405 -13.04 1.73 -16.66
CA ALA A 405 -12.10 2.21 -17.66
C ALA A 405 -11.26 1.07 -18.25
N MET A 406 -10.90 0.07 -17.44
CA MET A 406 -10.18 -1.12 -17.90
C MET A 406 -11.05 -1.99 -18.82
N THR A 407 -12.32 -2.19 -18.51
CA THR A 407 -13.26 -2.92 -19.37
C THR A 407 -13.45 -2.21 -20.73
N TRP A 408 -13.58 -0.88 -20.75
CA TRP A 408 -13.63 -0.13 -22.01
C TRP A 408 -12.36 -0.29 -22.83
N ASN A 409 -11.19 -0.28 -22.20
CA ASN A 409 -9.93 -0.53 -22.90
C ASN A 409 -9.91 -1.92 -23.54
N ASN A 410 -10.38 -2.96 -22.84
CA ASN A 410 -10.46 -4.31 -23.40
C ASN A 410 -11.44 -4.40 -24.58
N ILE A 411 -12.60 -3.74 -24.49
CA ILE A 411 -13.55 -3.64 -25.61
C ILE A 411 -12.91 -2.93 -26.81
N ALA A 412 -12.15 -1.85 -26.58
CA ALA A 412 -11.42 -1.15 -27.63
C ALA A 412 -10.41 -2.06 -28.33
N VAL A 413 -9.63 -2.86 -27.58
CA VAL A 413 -8.70 -3.85 -28.15
C VAL A 413 -9.44 -4.85 -29.05
N VAL A 414 -10.61 -5.33 -28.64
CA VAL A 414 -11.39 -6.27 -29.48
C VAL A 414 -11.86 -5.60 -30.77
N TYR A 415 -12.36 -4.36 -30.70
CA TYR A 415 -12.75 -3.61 -31.90
C TYR A 415 -11.55 -3.30 -32.81
N GLU A 416 -10.38 -3.05 -32.23
CA GLU A 416 -9.13 -2.87 -32.98
C GLU A 416 -8.75 -4.14 -33.76
N LYS A 417 -8.85 -5.31 -33.13
CA LYS A 417 -8.61 -6.62 -33.78
C LYS A 417 -9.65 -6.94 -34.86
N LEU A 418 -10.89 -6.46 -34.69
CA LEU A 418 -11.93 -6.49 -35.73
C LEU A 418 -11.74 -5.42 -36.83
N ASN A 419 -10.68 -4.62 -36.76
CA ASN A 419 -10.40 -3.50 -37.66
C ASN A 419 -11.52 -2.43 -37.70
N ASN A 420 -12.34 -2.36 -36.65
CA ASN A 420 -13.34 -1.30 -36.45
C ASN A 420 -12.71 -0.15 -35.68
N LEU A 421 -11.89 0.64 -36.38
CA LEU A 421 -11.06 1.69 -35.78
C LEU A 421 -11.89 2.79 -35.11
N ASP A 422 -13.05 3.16 -35.67
CA ASP A 422 -13.92 4.18 -35.10
C ASP A 422 -14.43 3.79 -33.70
N ARG A 423 -14.91 2.54 -33.55
CA ARG A 423 -15.36 2.04 -32.24
C ARG A 423 -14.20 1.87 -31.28
N ALA A 424 -13.07 1.35 -31.75
CA ALA A 424 -11.86 1.23 -30.91
C ALA A 424 -11.43 2.58 -30.35
N LEU A 425 -11.34 3.61 -31.21
CA LEU A 425 -10.98 4.97 -30.82
C LEU A 425 -11.93 5.54 -29.76
N LYS A 426 -13.25 5.38 -29.98
CA LYS A 426 -14.27 5.84 -29.02
C LYS A 426 -14.06 5.23 -27.64
N TYR A 427 -13.91 3.90 -27.55
CA TYR A 427 -13.76 3.23 -26.25
C TYR A 427 -12.41 3.55 -25.58
N TYR A 428 -11.31 3.69 -26.35
CA TYR A 428 -10.05 4.15 -25.79
C TYR A 428 -10.15 5.58 -25.24
N GLN A 429 -10.87 6.48 -25.91
CA GLN A 429 -11.08 7.86 -25.43
C GLN A 429 -11.89 7.90 -24.13
N GLU A 430 -12.97 7.13 -24.02
CA GLU A 430 -13.75 7.01 -22.78
C GLU A 430 -12.89 6.47 -21.62
N SER A 431 -12.09 5.42 -21.89
CA SER A 431 -11.13 4.88 -20.91
C SER A 431 -10.11 5.92 -20.46
N LEU A 432 -9.51 6.66 -21.41
CA LEU A 432 -8.50 7.68 -21.13
C LEU A 432 -9.07 8.82 -20.27
N ASN A 433 -10.26 9.33 -20.61
CA ASN A 433 -10.92 10.41 -19.87
C ASN A 433 -11.16 10.01 -18.41
N MET A 434 -11.62 8.78 -18.17
CA MET A 434 -11.82 8.28 -16.81
C MET A 434 -10.50 8.09 -16.07
N LYS A 435 -9.49 7.48 -16.70
CA LYS A 435 -8.16 7.29 -16.11
C LYS A 435 -7.50 8.62 -15.72
N GLN A 436 -7.62 9.67 -16.54
CA GLN A 436 -7.08 11.01 -16.26
C GLN A 436 -7.71 11.68 -15.03
N LYS A 437 -8.97 11.35 -14.72
CA LYS A 437 -9.66 11.86 -13.52
C LYS A 437 -9.29 11.10 -12.25
N LEU A 438 -8.88 9.83 -12.37
CA LEU A 438 -8.68 8.90 -11.26
C LEU A 438 -7.20 8.66 -10.91
N LEU A 439 -6.31 8.81 -11.87
CA LEU A 439 -4.90 8.43 -11.74
C LEU A 439 -3.98 9.66 -11.90
N PRO A 440 -2.79 9.63 -11.30
CA PRO A 440 -1.76 10.64 -11.55
C PRO A 440 -1.43 10.76 -13.06
N PRO A 441 -1.08 11.95 -13.57
CA PRO A 441 -0.87 12.20 -14.99
C PRO A 441 0.12 11.25 -15.70
N ASP A 442 1.12 10.74 -14.96
CA ASP A 442 2.20 9.88 -15.44
C ASP A 442 1.95 8.39 -15.22
N HIS A 443 0.72 8.00 -14.82
CA HIS A 443 0.39 6.60 -14.58
C HIS A 443 0.52 5.77 -15.87
N GLN A 444 1.16 4.61 -15.78
CA GLN A 444 1.44 3.73 -16.92
C GLN A 444 0.19 3.40 -17.75
N ASP A 445 -0.95 3.19 -17.11
CA ASP A 445 -2.23 2.94 -17.79
C ASP A 445 -2.75 4.11 -18.64
N ILE A 446 -2.43 5.36 -18.27
CA ILE A 446 -2.75 6.53 -19.10
C ILE A 446 -1.84 6.52 -20.32
N ILE A 447 -0.54 6.27 -20.12
CA ILE A 447 0.46 6.25 -21.19
C ILE A 447 0.13 5.15 -22.20
N SER A 448 -0.19 3.93 -21.74
CA SER A 448 -0.55 2.81 -22.62
C SER A 448 -1.81 3.11 -23.45
N THR A 449 -2.84 3.70 -22.83
CA THR A 449 -4.07 4.08 -23.53
C THR A 449 -3.80 5.18 -24.58
N ARG A 450 -2.95 6.17 -24.27
CA ARG A 450 -2.54 7.21 -25.24
C ARG A 450 -1.79 6.60 -26.43
N ASN A 451 -0.87 5.67 -26.18
CA ASN A 451 -0.14 4.99 -27.23
C ASN A 451 -1.08 4.19 -28.14
N ASN A 452 -2.08 3.51 -27.58
CA ASN A 452 -3.10 2.80 -28.36
C ASN A 452 -3.91 3.76 -29.23
N ILE A 453 -4.33 4.91 -28.70
CA ILE A 453 -5.03 5.95 -29.47
C ILE A 453 -4.18 6.47 -30.62
N ALA A 454 -2.89 6.74 -30.37
CA ALA A 454 -1.96 7.18 -31.40
C ALA A 454 -1.85 6.15 -32.54
N ASN A 455 -1.66 4.87 -32.19
CA ASN A 455 -1.60 3.78 -33.16
C ASN A 455 -2.89 3.67 -34.01
N ILE A 456 -4.07 3.84 -33.39
CA ILE A 456 -5.34 3.83 -34.12
C ILE A 456 -5.42 5.01 -35.09
N ASN A 457 -5.06 6.21 -34.66
CA ASN A 457 -5.07 7.40 -35.51
C ASN A 457 -4.13 7.26 -36.71
N ASP A 458 -2.92 6.73 -36.50
CA ASP A 458 -1.95 6.47 -37.58
C ASP A 458 -2.51 5.48 -38.61
N ARG A 459 -3.15 4.39 -38.14
CA ARG A 459 -3.81 3.41 -39.02
C ARG A 459 -4.97 4.03 -39.80
N MET A 460 -5.81 4.85 -39.15
CA MET A 460 -6.90 5.56 -39.83
C MET A 460 -6.38 6.51 -40.90
N HIS A 461 -5.31 7.26 -40.61
CA HIS A 461 -4.67 8.15 -41.58
C HIS A 461 -4.07 7.37 -42.78
N GLN A 462 -3.42 6.23 -42.55
CA GLN A 462 -2.92 5.36 -43.62
C GLN A 462 -4.04 4.80 -44.51
N LEU A 463 -5.20 4.44 -43.95
CA LEU A 463 -6.37 3.98 -44.71
C LEU A 463 -6.99 5.09 -45.57
N GLN A 464 -6.94 6.34 -45.08
CA GLN A 464 -7.37 7.51 -45.85
C GLN A 464 -6.43 7.82 -47.02
N ILE A 465 -5.13 7.53 -46.90
CA ILE A 465 -4.16 7.71 -47.99
C ILE A 465 -4.26 6.60 -49.05
N THR A 466 -4.60 5.37 -48.65
CA THR A 466 -4.62 4.19 -49.54
C THR A 466 -5.95 3.98 -50.28
N THR A 467 -7.02 4.70 -49.91
CA THR A 467 -8.26 4.74 -50.68
C THR A 467 -8.16 5.81 -51.78
N PRO A 468 -8.20 5.46 -53.09
CA PRO A 468 -8.21 6.48 -54.13
C PRO A 468 -9.49 7.29 -53.99
N VAL A 469 -9.34 8.61 -53.91
CA VAL A 469 -10.45 9.58 -53.94
C VAL A 469 -11.22 9.39 -55.25
N THR A 470 -12.25 8.56 -55.24
CA THR A 470 -13.32 8.66 -56.22
C THR A 470 -14.25 9.77 -55.74
N THR A 471 -14.20 10.86 -56.49
CA THR A 471 -14.86 12.13 -56.22
C THR A 471 -16.37 11.96 -55.99
N MET A 472 -16.86 12.44 -54.85
CA MET A 472 -18.18 13.05 -54.72
C MET A 472 -18.10 14.34 -53.88
N PRO A 473 -18.99 15.32 -54.11
CA PRO A 473 -18.66 16.73 -53.97
C PRO A 473 -18.74 17.24 -52.53
N LYS A 474 -17.91 18.27 -52.30
CA LYS A 474 -17.75 19.10 -51.11
C LYS A 474 -19.07 19.47 -50.41
N PHE A 475 -19.07 19.31 -49.09
CA PHE A 475 -19.64 20.31 -48.18
C PHE A 475 -18.57 20.69 -47.15
N GLY A 476 -18.37 22.00 -46.94
CA GLY A 476 -17.40 22.55 -45.98
C GLY A 476 -17.66 22.06 -44.55
N VAL A 477 -16.70 22.09 -43.63
CA VAL A 477 -16.16 23.32 -43.04
C VAL A 477 -14.77 23.04 -42.44
N ARG A 478 -13.88 24.03 -42.60
CA ARG A 478 -12.56 24.24 -41.98
C ARG A 478 -12.51 23.95 -40.46
N ASN A 479 -11.45 23.30 -39.95
CA ASN A 479 -10.22 23.93 -39.43
C ASN A 479 -9.45 23.04 -38.44
N LYS A 480 -8.13 22.95 -38.68
CA LYS A 480 -7.00 22.97 -37.74
C LYS A 480 -6.98 22.01 -36.54
N LEU A 481 -6.00 21.12 -36.54
CA LEU A 481 -4.85 21.20 -35.63
C LEU A 481 -3.75 20.24 -36.12
N GLN A 482 -2.66 20.85 -36.55
CA GLN A 482 -1.35 20.26 -36.77
C GLN A 482 -0.48 20.69 -35.57
N ASP A 483 0.59 19.93 -35.34
CA ASP A 483 1.69 20.17 -34.39
C ASP A 483 1.52 19.55 -33.00
N SER A 484 2.10 18.36 -32.81
CA SER A 484 3.44 18.22 -32.20
C SER A 484 3.72 16.75 -31.84
N LEU A 485 4.41 16.02 -32.73
CA LEU A 485 5.13 14.81 -32.38
C LEU A 485 6.57 15.22 -32.07
N SER A 486 7.00 15.03 -30.82
CA SER A 486 8.42 14.93 -30.50
C SER A 486 8.62 13.77 -29.53
N THR A 487 9.26 12.74 -30.05
CA THR A 487 9.88 11.61 -29.37
C THR A 487 10.77 12.06 -28.22
N ALA A 488 10.66 11.41 -27.06
CA ALA A 488 11.74 11.32 -26.09
C ALA A 488 11.74 9.90 -25.51
N ALA A 489 12.82 9.17 -25.81
CA ALA A 489 13.18 7.95 -25.11
C ALA A 489 13.39 8.29 -23.63
N ILE A 490 12.79 7.52 -22.73
CA ILE A 490 13.02 7.66 -21.29
C ILE A 490 13.77 6.43 -20.79
N ASP A 491 14.85 6.77 -20.11
CA ASP A 491 15.90 5.99 -19.50
C ASP A 491 15.37 5.04 -18.42
N SER A 492 15.88 3.81 -18.37
CA SER A 492 15.41 2.73 -17.49
C SER A 492 15.79 2.92 -16.00
N SER A 493 16.20 4.12 -15.61
CA SER A 493 16.67 4.47 -14.26
C SER A 493 15.63 5.21 -13.40
N GLU A 494 14.53 5.72 -13.99
CA GLU A 494 13.43 6.37 -13.25
C GLU A 494 12.34 5.41 -12.73
N LEU A 495 12.32 4.16 -13.23
CA LEU A 495 11.29 3.16 -12.91
C LEU A 495 11.36 2.67 -11.44
N ASP A 496 12.53 2.71 -10.82
CA ASP A 496 12.72 2.34 -9.40
C ASP A 496 12.39 3.50 -8.44
N SER A 497 12.41 4.75 -8.91
CA SER A 497 12.07 5.93 -8.09
C SER A 497 10.56 6.06 -7.86
N ILE A 498 9.75 5.66 -8.85
CA ILE A 498 8.29 5.89 -8.83
C ILE A 498 7.52 4.84 -8.02
N LYS A 499 8.06 3.63 -7.83
CA LYS A 499 7.48 2.63 -6.89
C LYS A 499 7.52 3.08 -5.42
N LYS A 500 8.26 4.15 -5.10
CA LYS A 500 8.45 4.70 -3.75
C LYS A 500 7.61 5.96 -3.44
N LYS A 501 6.45 6.17 -4.07
CA LYS A 501 5.55 7.31 -3.73
C LYS A 501 4.69 7.10 -2.46
N CYS A 502 5.38 6.79 -1.37
CA CYS A 502 5.05 7.20 0.00
C CYS A 502 6.38 7.60 0.63
N LEU A 503 6.64 8.90 0.75
CA LEU A 503 7.92 9.40 1.24
C LEU A 503 8.08 9.04 2.74
N LEU A 504 8.84 7.99 3.03
CA LEU A 504 9.43 7.74 4.35
C LEU A 504 10.61 8.72 4.50
N ILE A 505 10.39 9.82 5.20
CA ILE A 505 11.52 10.67 5.62
C ILE A 505 12.12 10.04 6.86
N ILE A 506 13.42 9.79 6.79
CA ILE A 506 14.26 9.42 7.93
C ILE A 506 14.26 10.59 8.90
N LEU A 507 13.27 10.62 9.79
CA LEU A 507 13.42 11.30 11.07
C LEU A 507 14.19 10.32 11.95
N GLY A 508 15.52 10.30 11.74
CA GLY A 508 16.49 9.62 12.58
C GLY A 508 16.43 10.13 14.01
#